data_AF-A0A5E7M891-F1
#
_entry.id   AF-A0A5E7M891-F1
#
_cell.length_a   1.000
_cell.length_b   1.000
_cell.length_c   1.000
_cell.angle_alpha   90.00
_cell.angle_beta   90.00
_cell.angle_gamma   90.00
#
_symmetry.space_group_name_H-M   'P 1'
#
loop_
_entity.id
_entity.type
_entity.pdbx_description
1 polymer ?
#
loop_
_entity_poly.entity_id
_entity_poly.type
_entity_poly.pdbx_seq_one_letter_code
_entity_poly.pdbx_strand_id
1 'polypeptide(L)'
;MIRKHFLMALATLVIAAGVQWVPAPAYATEQGEQRREARDTRQTGRSDARQTKYDCRKDNDKSNADCRQDKRSSKQDTRSTARDIKY
;
A
#
# COMPACT_ATOMS: atom_id res chain seq x y z
N MET A 1 15.17 55.86 2.88
CA MET A 1 15.19 54.61 3.69
C MET A 1 13.81 53.96 3.75
N ILE A 2 12.75 54.69 4.08
CA ILE A 2 11.35 54.22 4.17
C ILE A 2 10.85 53.46 2.92
N ARG A 3 11.14 53.97 1.71
CA ARG A 3 10.72 53.34 0.44
C ARG A 3 11.37 51.96 0.19
N LYS A 4 12.59 51.75 0.68
CA LYS A 4 13.27 50.43 0.62
C LYS A 4 12.67 49.45 1.62
N HIS A 5 12.31 49.91 2.82
CA HIS A 5 11.63 49.10 3.82
C HIS A 5 10.21 48.71 3.40
N PHE A 6 9.49 49.61 2.72
CA PHE A 6 8.16 49.33 2.17
C PHE A 6 8.20 48.27 1.06
N LEU A 7 9.19 48.35 0.16
CA LEU A 7 9.39 47.37 -0.90
C LEU A 7 9.79 46.00 -0.33
N MET A 8 10.62 45.97 0.72
CA MET A 8 10.97 44.73 1.42
C MET A 8 9.78 44.11 2.18
N ALA A 9 8.93 44.94 2.78
CA ALA A 9 7.70 44.48 3.44
C ALA A 9 6.68 43.91 2.44
N LEU A 10 6.54 44.52 1.27
CA LEU A 10 5.66 43.99 0.20
C LEU A 10 6.19 42.67 -0.37
N ALA A 11 7.49 42.56 -0.62
CA ALA A 11 8.09 41.34 -1.13
C ALA A 11 7.94 40.17 -0.15
N THR A 12 8.13 40.41 1.15
CA THR A 12 7.96 39.37 2.18
C THR A 12 6.51 38.91 2.33
N LEU A 13 5.54 39.81 2.16
CA LEU A 13 4.10 39.49 2.22
C LEU A 13 3.64 38.66 1.01
N VAL A 14 4.15 38.95 -0.19
CA VAL A 14 3.89 38.16 -1.41
C VAL A 14 4.46 36.74 -1.28
N ILE A 15 5.67 36.60 -0.72
CA ILE A 15 6.29 35.29 -0.49
C ILE A 15 5.51 34.49 0.56
N ALA A 16 5.10 35.11 1.67
CA ALA A 16 4.33 34.44 2.72
C ALA A 16 2.97 33.93 2.23
N ALA A 17 2.31 34.68 1.33
CA ALA A 17 1.05 34.25 0.72
C ALA A 17 1.22 33.11 -0.30
N GLY A 18 2.35 33.04 -1.02
CA GLY A 18 2.60 32.04 -2.06
C GLY A 18 2.99 30.65 -1.53
N VAL A 19 3.59 30.56 -0.34
CA VAL A 19 4.09 29.29 0.23
C VAL A 19 2.97 28.37 0.74
N GLN A 20 1.75 28.89 0.94
CA GLN A 20 0.62 28.09 1.47
C GLN A 20 -0.07 27.19 0.43
N TRP A 21 0.42 27.17 -0.82
CA TRP A 21 -0.17 26.44 -1.94
C TRP A 21 0.72 25.33 -2.51
N VAL A 22 1.64 24.78 -1.71
CA VAL A 22 2.31 23.53 -2.10
C VAL A 22 1.30 22.39 -1.93
N PRO A 23 0.99 21.66 -3.00
CA PRO A 23 -0.13 20.72 -2.98
C PRO A 23 0.26 19.51 -2.12
N ALA A 24 -0.72 18.93 -1.43
CA ALA A 24 -0.62 17.68 -0.66
C ALA A 24 -0.89 16.34 -1.44
N PRO A 25 -0.77 16.22 -2.79
CA PRO A 25 -1.27 15.07 -3.53
C PRO A 25 -0.30 13.89 -3.51
N ALA A 26 0.99 14.09 -3.25
CA ALA A 26 1.99 13.03 -3.30
C ALA A 26 1.76 11.92 -2.25
N TYR A 27 1.38 12.31 -1.02
CA TYR A 27 1.04 11.34 0.03
C TYR A 27 -0.25 10.58 -0.26
N ALA A 28 -1.22 11.22 -0.92
CA ALA A 28 -2.49 10.59 -1.28
C ALA A 28 -2.31 9.56 -2.40
N THR A 29 -1.41 9.80 -3.36
CA THR A 29 -1.09 8.85 -4.43
C THR A 29 -0.33 7.64 -3.90
N GLU A 30 0.70 7.85 -3.07
CA GLU A 30 1.51 6.77 -2.51
C GLU A 30 0.69 5.83 -1.62
N GLN A 31 -0.11 6.39 -0.70
CA GLN A 31 -1.01 5.60 0.14
C GLN A 31 -2.11 4.90 -0.70
N GLY A 32 -2.52 5.52 -1.80
CA GLY A 32 -3.45 4.93 -2.77
C GLY A 32 -2.87 3.68 -3.44
N GLU A 33 -1.61 3.74 -3.86
CA GLU A 33 -0.87 2.65 -4.48
C GLU A 33 -0.64 1.50 -3.51
N GLN A 34 -0.18 1.78 -2.29
CA GLN A 34 0.02 0.79 -1.24
C GLN A 34 -1.27 0.01 -0.92
N ARG A 35 -2.42 0.70 -0.86
CA ARG A 35 -3.74 0.04 -0.70
C ARG A 35 -4.11 -0.86 -1.88
N ARG A 36 -3.71 -0.52 -3.11
CA ARG A 36 -3.93 -1.36 -4.30
C ARG A 36 -3.04 -2.58 -4.26
N GLU A 37 -1.75 -2.40 -4.01
CA GLU A 37 -0.78 -3.47 -3.89
C GLU A 37 -1.22 -4.49 -2.83
N ALA A 38 -1.59 -4.01 -1.63
CA ALA A 38 -2.07 -4.89 -0.57
C ALA A 38 -3.35 -5.66 -0.95
N ARG A 39 -4.21 -5.11 -1.82
CA ARG A 39 -5.37 -5.85 -2.36
C ARG A 39 -4.92 -6.91 -3.35
N ASP A 40 -4.03 -6.57 -4.26
CA ASP A 40 -3.53 -7.48 -5.29
C ASP A 40 -2.77 -8.65 -4.67
N THR A 41 -1.91 -8.42 -3.68
CA THR A 41 -1.26 -9.48 -2.91
C THR A 41 -2.30 -10.47 -2.34
N ARG A 42 -3.38 -9.96 -1.74
CA ARG A 42 -4.47 -10.80 -1.20
C ARG A 42 -5.21 -11.57 -2.29
N GLN A 43 -5.35 -11.03 -3.49
CA GLN A 43 -6.02 -11.72 -4.60
C GLN A 43 -5.13 -12.82 -5.18
N THR A 44 -3.86 -12.51 -5.45
CA THR A 44 -2.87 -13.47 -5.93
C THR A 44 -2.75 -14.64 -4.95
N GLY A 45 -2.50 -14.40 -3.67
CA GLY A 45 -2.39 -15.50 -2.71
C GLY A 45 -3.71 -16.26 -2.44
N ARG A 46 -4.88 -15.70 -2.78
CA ARG A 46 -6.13 -16.49 -2.79
C ARG A 46 -6.15 -17.50 -3.93
N SER A 47 -5.64 -17.13 -5.11
CA SER A 47 -5.49 -18.02 -6.26
C SER A 47 -4.41 -19.07 -5.97
N ASP A 48 -3.25 -18.66 -5.49
CA ASP A 48 -2.14 -19.55 -5.16
C ASP A 48 -2.55 -20.57 -4.10
N ALA A 49 -3.22 -20.14 -3.02
CA ALA A 49 -3.70 -21.08 -2.00
C ALA A 49 -4.75 -22.09 -2.52
N ARG A 50 -5.48 -21.77 -3.60
CA ARG A 50 -6.33 -22.76 -4.28
C ARG A 50 -5.48 -23.73 -5.08
N GLN A 51 -4.44 -23.24 -5.76
CA GLN A 51 -3.49 -24.04 -6.51
C GLN A 51 -2.71 -24.99 -5.60
N THR A 52 -2.15 -24.52 -4.48
CA THR A 52 -1.51 -25.37 -3.45
C THR A 52 -2.41 -26.53 -3.01
N LYS A 53 -3.71 -26.29 -2.83
CA LYS A 53 -4.66 -27.37 -2.47
C LYS A 53 -4.88 -28.34 -3.63
N TYR A 54 -4.94 -27.84 -4.85
CA TYR A 54 -5.10 -28.66 -6.04
C TYR A 54 -3.89 -29.56 -6.22
N ASP A 55 -2.68 -29.01 -6.13
CA ASP A 55 -1.42 -29.75 -6.25
C ASP A 55 -1.31 -30.80 -5.13
N CYS A 56 -1.54 -30.43 -3.86
CA CYS A 56 -1.56 -31.37 -2.74
C CYS A 56 -2.51 -32.57 -2.94
N ARG A 57 -3.68 -32.33 -3.56
CA ARG A 57 -4.62 -33.41 -3.88
C ARG A 57 -4.20 -34.25 -5.07
N LYS A 58 -3.59 -33.61 -6.08
CA LYS A 58 -3.13 -34.25 -7.30
C LYS A 58 -1.96 -35.18 -7.01
N ASP A 59 -1.02 -34.73 -6.20
CA ASP A 59 0.17 -35.49 -5.81
C ASP A 59 -0.20 -36.62 -4.84
N ASN A 60 -1.39 -36.56 -4.23
CA ASN A 60 -1.94 -37.55 -3.32
C ASN A 60 -1.06 -37.78 -2.07
N ASP A 61 -0.25 -36.77 -1.74
CA ASP A 61 0.76 -36.79 -0.67
C ASP A 61 0.15 -36.78 0.73
N LYS A 62 -1.07 -36.23 0.88
CA LYS A 62 -1.69 -35.99 2.19
C LYS A 62 -3.20 -36.22 2.20
N SER A 63 -3.78 -36.28 3.39
CA SER A 63 -5.23 -36.32 3.55
C SER A 63 -5.89 -35.02 3.06
N ASN A 64 -7.17 -35.11 2.70
CA ASN A 64 -7.96 -33.93 2.34
C ASN A 64 -8.04 -32.87 3.46
N ALA A 65 -7.91 -33.29 4.72
CA ALA A 65 -7.89 -32.38 5.87
C ALA A 65 -6.58 -31.59 5.90
N ASP A 66 -5.45 -32.25 5.67
CA ASP A 66 -4.13 -31.63 5.63
C ASP A 66 -4.00 -30.65 4.45
N CYS A 67 -4.45 -31.03 3.25
CA CYS A 67 -4.48 -30.09 2.11
C CYS A 67 -5.38 -28.87 2.37
N ARG A 68 -6.43 -29.00 3.20
CA ARG A 68 -7.25 -27.85 3.63
C ARG A 68 -6.49 -26.98 4.63
N GLN A 69 -5.65 -27.57 5.47
CA GLN A 69 -4.83 -26.86 6.43
C GLN A 69 -3.72 -26.08 5.73
N ASP A 70 -3.00 -26.69 4.79
CA ASP A 70 -1.96 -26.02 4.00
C ASP A 70 -2.51 -24.81 3.24
N LYS A 71 -3.69 -24.96 2.63
CA LYS A 71 -4.41 -23.83 2.01
C LYS A 71 -4.73 -22.71 3.01
N ARG A 72 -5.07 -23.04 4.26
CA ARG A 72 -5.35 -22.03 5.28
C ARG A 72 -4.06 -21.31 5.68
N SER A 73 -2.97 -22.05 5.91
CA SER A 73 -1.66 -21.50 6.24
C SER A 73 -1.18 -20.55 5.15
N SER A 74 -1.16 -21.00 3.89
CA SER A 74 -0.80 -20.16 2.72
C SER A 74 -1.62 -18.86 2.66
N LYS A 75 -2.93 -18.91 2.91
CA LYS A 75 -3.76 -17.70 2.99
C LYS A 75 -3.39 -16.77 4.15
N GLN A 76 -2.97 -17.31 5.28
CA GLN A 76 -2.55 -16.48 6.42
C GLN A 76 -1.21 -15.80 6.13
N ASP A 77 -0.29 -16.49 5.48
CA ASP A 77 1.00 -15.94 5.08
C ASP A 77 0.79 -14.75 4.14
N THR A 78 0.00 -14.93 3.07
CA THR A 78 -0.34 -13.83 2.15
C THR A 78 -1.04 -12.67 2.87
N ARG A 79 -1.93 -12.96 3.83
CA ARG A 79 -2.58 -11.90 4.63
C ARG A 79 -1.57 -11.15 5.49
N SER A 80 -0.55 -11.82 5.99
CA SER A 80 0.55 -11.19 6.73
C SER A 80 1.34 -10.28 5.81
N THR A 81 1.80 -10.78 4.66
CA THR A 81 2.50 -9.98 3.65
C THR A 81 1.70 -8.74 3.25
N ALA A 82 0.39 -8.89 3.05
CA ALA A 82 -0.47 -7.77 2.69
C ALA A 82 -0.76 -6.78 3.85
N ARG A 83 -0.44 -7.12 5.11
CA ARG A 83 -0.43 -6.17 6.24
C ARG A 83 0.90 -5.45 6.36
N ASP A 84 1.99 -6.08 5.92
CA ASP A 84 3.33 -5.50 5.93
C ASP A 84 3.49 -4.38 4.89
N ILE A 85 2.65 -4.38 3.86
CA ILE A 85 2.42 -3.22 2.98
C ILE A 85 1.72 -2.13 3.81
N LYS A 86 2.52 -1.21 4.34
CA LYS A 86 2.06 -0.04 5.12
C LYS A 86 1.33 0.96 4.23
N TYR A 87 0.53 1.82 4.85
CA TYR A 87 -0.25 2.92 4.30
C TYR A 87 -0.01 4.17 5.15
#